data_AF-A0A532T4P6-F1
#
_entry.id   AF-A0A532T4P6-F1
#
_cell.length_a   1.000
_cell.length_b   1.000
_cell.length_c   1.000
_cell.angle_alpha   90.00
_cell.angle_beta   90.00
_cell.angle_gamma   90.00
#
_symmetry.space_group_name_H-M   'P 1'
#
loop_
_entity.id
_entity.type
_entity.pdbx_description
1 polymer ?
#
loop_
_entity_poly.entity_id
_entity_poly.type
_entity_poly.pdbx_seq_one_letter_code
_entity_poly.pdbx_strand_id
1 'polypeptide(L)' 'MAEDIRKIKSCPECGSTNIAYKENENQIICKDCGLIYEPLAEKTKK' A
#
# COMPACT_ATOMS: atom_id res chain seq x y z
N MET A 1 3.56 -9.93 15.79
CA MET A 1 3.54 -8.45 15.78
C MET A 1 3.29 -8.08 14.34
N ALA A 2 2.05 -7.78 13.96
CA ALA A 2 1.71 -7.52 12.56
C ALA A 2 2.11 -6.08 12.24
N GLU A 3 3.11 -5.91 11.38
CA GLU A 3 3.58 -4.61 10.96
C GLU A 3 2.48 -3.85 10.23
N ASP A 4 1.98 -2.80 10.87
CA ASP A 4 0.99 -1.87 10.36
C ASP A 4 1.51 -1.21 9.08
N ILE A 5 1.09 -1.71 7.92
CA ILE A 5 1.20 -1.01 6.63
C ILE A 5 0.67 0.44 6.70
N ARG A 6 -0.15 0.78 7.72
CA ARG A 6 -0.59 2.15 8.05
C ARG A 6 0.53 3.11 8.49
N LYS A 7 1.74 2.63 8.81
CA LYS A 7 2.89 3.47 9.18
C LYS A 7 3.67 3.99 7.97
N ILE A 8 3.36 3.53 6.77
CA ILE A 8 4.05 3.91 5.54
C ILE A 8 3.66 5.34 5.19
N LYS A 9 4.35 6.35 5.71
CA LYS A 9 4.01 7.76 5.39
C LYS A 9 4.54 8.21 4.03
N SER A 10 5.39 7.40 3.42
CA SER A 10 6.04 7.67 2.13
C SER A 10 6.23 6.37 1.37
N CYS A 11 6.24 6.45 0.05
CA CYS A 11 6.55 5.33 -0.81
C CYS A 11 8.01 4.89 -0.57
N PRO A 12 8.27 3.62 -0.21
CA PRO A 12 9.62 3.15 0.07
C PRO A 12 10.51 3.04 -1.20
N GLU A 13 9.91 2.99 -2.39
CA GLU A 13 10.64 2.86 -3.66
C GLU A 13 11.14 4.21 -4.20
N CYS A 14 10.29 5.24 -4.16
CA CYS A 14 10.63 6.56 -4.72
C CYS A 14 10.82 7.65 -3.66
N GLY A 15 10.48 7.40 -2.41
CA GLY A 15 10.55 8.38 -1.31
C GLY A 15 9.41 9.41 -1.30
N SER A 16 8.49 9.41 -2.27
CA SER A 16 7.39 10.38 -2.31
C SER A 16 6.40 10.16 -1.16
N THR A 17 5.99 11.23 -0.48
CA THR A 17 4.91 11.26 0.51
C THR A 17 3.51 11.31 -0.12
N ASN A 18 3.42 11.42 -1.46
CA ASN A 18 2.18 11.48 -2.19
C ASN A 18 1.59 10.08 -2.44
N ILE A 19 1.15 9.44 -1.36
CA ILE A 19 0.55 8.11 -1.37
C ILE A 19 -0.94 8.19 -0.98
N ALA A 20 -1.75 7.31 -1.55
CA ALA A 20 -3.18 7.17 -1.30
C ALA A 20 -3.46 5.82 -0.64
N TYR A 21 -4.13 5.86 0.51
CA TYR A 21 -4.56 4.68 1.23
C TYR A 21 -5.97 4.29 0.82
N LYS A 22 -6.15 3.03 0.40
CA LYS A 22 -7.45 2.41 0.20
C LYS A 22 -7.76 1.49 1.37
N GLU A 23 -8.47 2.00 2.35
CA GLU A 23 -8.89 1.22 3.53
C GLU A 23 -9.82 0.05 3.16
N ASN A 24 -10.65 0.20 2.12
CA ASN A 24 -11.58 -0.85 1.67
C ASN A 24 -10.87 -2.13 1.20
N GLU A 25 -9.71 -1.98 0.57
CA GLU A 25 -8.95 -3.08 -0.03
C GLU A 25 -7.62 -3.33 0.71
N ASN A 26 -7.36 -2.55 1.77
CA ASN A 26 -6.10 -2.49 2.49
C ASN A 26 -4.89 -2.24 1.56
N GLN A 27 -5.07 -1.44 0.51
CA GLN A 27 -4.03 -1.14 -0.49
C GLN A 27 -3.42 0.26 -0.30
N ILE A 28 -2.18 0.43 -0.72
CA ILE A 28 -1.47 1.72 -0.73
C ILE A 28 -1.03 2.00 -2.16
N ILE A 29 -1.36 3.18 -2.67
CA ILE A 29 -1.08 3.56 -4.06
C ILE A 29 -0.20 4.80 -4.05
N CYS A 30 0.98 4.73 -4.63
CA CYS A 30 1.87 5.86 -4.84
C CYS A 30 1.42 6.68 -6.05
N LYS A 31 1.08 7.95 -5.86
CA LYS A 31 0.64 8.83 -6.96
C LYS A 31 1.79 9.36 -7.82
N ASP A 32 3.01 9.36 -7.30
CA ASP A 32 4.21 9.78 -8.05
C ASP A 32 4.76 8.67 -8.95
N CYS A 33 4.96 7.50 -8.36
CA CYS A 33 5.62 6.37 -9.00
C CYS A 33 4.65 5.33 -9.58
N GLY A 34 3.36 5.42 -9.24
CA GLY A 34 2.32 4.49 -9.71
C GLY A 34 2.34 3.11 -9.04
N LEU A 35 3.20 2.89 -8.05
CA LEU A 35 3.29 1.62 -7.33
C LEU A 35 2.08 1.35 -6.45
N ILE A 36 1.61 0.10 -6.45
CA ILE A 36 0.48 -0.37 -5.66
C ILE A 36 0.99 -1.46 -4.72
N TYR A 37 0.82 -1.26 -3.41
CA TYR A 37 1.12 -2.23 -2.38
C TYR A 37 -0.19 -2.80 -1.85
N GLU A 38 -0.34 -4.11 -1.93
CA GLU A 38 -1.44 -4.83 -1.32
C GLU A 38 -0.90 -5.93 -0.41
N PRO A 39 -1.53 -6.19 0.75
CA PRO A 39 -1.18 -7.37 1.52
C PRO A 39 -1.39 -8.60 0.64
N LEU A 40 -0.49 -9.57 0.76
CA LEU A 40 -0.63 -10.91 0.17
C LEU A 40 -1.76 -11.68 0.88
N ALA A 41 -2.97 -11.11 0.90
CA ALA A 41 -4.18 -11.86 1.20
C ALA A 41 -4.47 -12.63 -0.08
N GLU A 42 -4.20 -13.93 -0.07
CA GLU A 42 -4.54 -14.87 -1.13
C GLU A 42 -5.98 -14.59 -1.59
N LYS A 43 -6.13 -13.87 -2.70
CA LYS A 43 -7.39 -13.76 -3.43
C LYS A 43 -7.59 -15.11 -4.11
N THR A 44 -7.94 -16.13 -3.32
CA THR A 44 -8.50 -17.38 -3.83
C THR A 44 -9.81 -16.99 -4.50
N LYS A 45 -9.73 -16.79 -5.83
CA LYS A 45 -10.89 -16.71 -6.70
C LYS A 45 -11.70 -17.98 -6.47
N LYS A 46 -12.92 -17.81 -5.94
CA LYS A 46 -13.94 -18.86 -5.87
C LYS A 46 -14.58 -19.05 -7.25
#